data_AF-A0A852V8I1-F1
#
_entry.id   AF-A0A852V8I1-F1
#
_cell.length_a   1.000
_cell.length_b   1.000
_cell.length_c   1.000
_cell.angle_alpha   90.00
_cell.angle_beta   90.00
_cell.angle_gamma   90.00
#
_symmetry.space_group_name_H-M   'P 1'
#
loop_
_entity.id
_entity.type
_entity.pdbx_description
1 polymer ?
#
loop_
_entity_poly.entity_id
_entity_poly.type
_entity_poly.pdbx_seq_one_letter_code
_entity_poly.pdbx_strand_id
1 'polypeptide(L)'
;MLQAFIITLREGVEASLIVGIVFAYLSKIGRPELKRTVFWALGSAIAASVAGAVVIARSQFNTDIFEGWVMLGAAVFVISMIWFMHKTARTMKGSIEEKISQYTGPAGVSKAGLFFFVFLLVLREGVETVLILSAVTLNSTELLSFTGTLLGIAVAIVFGVLFIRGSVKINLQRFFRVTTVILYFVAFQLIVSGLHELSENGVLPSSPTEMRLIGPIVRNDLFFFVTMLALAGLMMLLEYKRRAPAVLNASATPADKRRAEWTQRREKMWMTAVIATSFVFIFLSTAEFIYAKSSTALSPTAAVTLVGSQVTLPTADVNDDKLHRYGVHLDDGKGGNVEIRFLLFKKPDGNIVSVADACQICGPVGFYIGDQGITCKMCASPLNANSMGMKGGCNPIPLKSTVGGGQLVIEAADLRELAPVFER
;
A
#
# COMPACT_ATOMS: atom_id res chain seq x y z
N MET A 1 -0.98 2.56 6.16
CA MET A 1 -0.96 4.01 6.53
C MET A 1 -0.43 4.90 5.41
N LEU A 2 0.84 4.80 5.03
CA LEU A 2 1.46 5.80 4.17
C LEU A 2 0.97 5.76 2.70
N GLN A 3 0.66 4.58 2.14
CA GLN A 3 -0.02 4.46 0.84
C GLN A 3 -1.36 5.22 0.83
N ALA A 4 -2.22 4.94 1.81
CA ALA A 4 -3.50 5.63 1.98
C ALA A 4 -3.33 7.15 2.12
N PHE A 5 -2.32 7.60 2.89
CA PHE A 5 -1.96 9.02 3.01
C PHE A 5 -1.60 9.66 1.68
N ILE A 6 -0.74 9.02 0.88
CA ILE A 6 -0.29 9.57 -0.42
C ILE A 6 -1.46 9.67 -1.40
N ILE A 7 -2.28 8.63 -1.46
CA ILE A 7 -3.45 8.58 -2.34
C ILE A 7 -4.41 9.70 -1.98
N THR A 8 -4.82 9.79 -0.70
CA THR A 8 -5.81 10.80 -0.30
C THR A 8 -5.25 12.21 -0.32
N LEU A 9 -3.95 12.39 -0.07
CA LEU A 9 -3.28 13.66 -0.27
C LEU A 9 -3.33 14.09 -1.73
N ARG A 10 -3.09 13.18 -2.67
CA ARG A 10 -3.12 13.49 -4.10
C ARG A 10 -4.54 13.88 -4.54
N GLU A 11 -5.51 13.00 -4.35
CA GLU A 11 -6.89 13.26 -4.82
C GLU A 11 -7.48 14.46 -4.10
N GLY A 12 -7.17 14.61 -2.80
CA GLY A 12 -7.55 15.78 -2.03
C GLY A 12 -6.92 17.08 -2.56
N VAL A 13 -5.66 17.06 -3.00
CA VAL A 13 -5.01 18.23 -3.62
C VAL A 13 -5.63 18.53 -4.98
N GLU A 14 -5.95 17.52 -5.80
CA GLU A 14 -6.61 17.70 -7.09
C GLU A 14 -8.01 18.32 -6.93
N ALA A 15 -8.83 17.77 -6.04
CA ALA A 15 -10.11 18.35 -5.66
C ALA A 15 -9.96 19.78 -5.13
N SER A 16 -8.96 20.03 -4.29
CA SER A 16 -8.66 21.37 -3.75
C SER A 16 -8.24 22.37 -4.82
N LEU A 17 -7.51 21.94 -5.84
CA LEU A 17 -7.12 22.78 -6.98
C LEU A 17 -8.31 23.12 -7.87
N ILE A 18 -9.18 22.14 -8.16
CA ILE A 18 -10.42 22.36 -8.91
C ILE A 18 -11.28 23.42 -8.20
N VAL A 19 -11.54 23.20 -6.91
CA VAL A 19 -12.28 24.14 -6.07
C VAL A 19 -11.57 25.49 -6.04
N GLY A 20 -10.26 25.52 -5.84
CA GLY A 20 -9.48 26.76 -5.81
C GLY A 20 -9.55 27.58 -7.10
N ILE A 21 -9.49 26.92 -8.27
CA ILE A 21 -9.65 27.57 -9.58
C ILE A 21 -11.07 28.16 -9.71
N VAL A 22 -12.09 27.40 -9.33
CA VAL A 22 -13.50 27.87 -9.34
C VAL A 22 -13.64 29.10 -8.44
N PHE A 23 -13.13 29.07 -7.21
CA PHE A 23 -13.18 30.20 -6.28
C PHE A 23 -12.44 31.42 -6.81
N ALA A 24 -11.24 31.24 -7.38
CA ALA A 24 -10.46 32.32 -7.96
C ALA A 24 -11.18 32.94 -9.16
N TYR A 25 -11.78 32.12 -10.03
CA TYR A 25 -12.55 32.59 -11.18
C TYR A 25 -13.82 33.33 -10.77
N LEU A 26 -14.60 32.81 -9.82
CA LEU A 26 -15.79 33.48 -9.27
C LEU A 26 -15.45 34.83 -8.65
N SER A 27 -14.32 34.92 -7.95
CA SER A 27 -13.79 36.19 -7.44
C SER A 27 -13.37 37.14 -8.56
N LYS A 28 -12.78 36.63 -9.65
CA LYS A 28 -12.35 37.42 -10.81
C LYS A 28 -13.52 38.02 -11.58
N ILE A 29 -14.63 37.30 -11.72
CA ILE A 29 -15.84 37.78 -12.42
C ILE A 29 -16.78 38.60 -11.51
N GLY A 30 -16.37 38.90 -10.27
CA GLY A 30 -17.14 39.73 -9.36
C GLY A 30 -18.42 39.06 -8.82
N ARG A 31 -18.49 37.72 -8.79
CA ARG A 31 -19.66 36.95 -8.32
C ARG A 31 -19.37 36.09 -7.09
N PRO A 32 -19.01 36.68 -5.94
CA PRO A 32 -18.69 35.93 -4.72
C PRO A 32 -19.89 35.19 -4.12
N GLU A 33 -21.13 35.59 -4.42
CA GLU A 33 -22.37 34.97 -3.94
C GLU A 33 -22.51 33.51 -4.37
N LEU A 34 -21.92 33.14 -5.51
CA LEU A 34 -21.93 31.77 -6.05
C LEU A 34 -20.99 30.82 -5.31
N LYS A 35 -20.09 31.35 -4.47
CA LYS A 35 -19.23 30.51 -3.61
C LYS A 35 -20.03 29.60 -2.68
N ARG A 36 -21.23 30.03 -2.26
CA ARG A 36 -22.13 29.20 -1.45
C ARG A 36 -22.60 27.96 -2.21
N THR A 37 -22.87 28.09 -3.51
CA THR A 37 -23.22 26.96 -4.39
C THR A 37 -22.06 25.98 -4.51
N VAL A 38 -20.82 26.48 -4.63
CA VAL A 38 -19.61 25.64 -4.67
C VAL A 38 -19.43 24.86 -3.36
N PHE A 39 -19.67 25.48 -2.21
CA PHE A 39 -19.63 24.79 -0.91
C PHE A 39 -20.68 23.69 -0.78
N TRP A 40 -21.91 23.93 -1.22
CA TRP A 40 -22.94 22.90 -1.23
C TRP A 40 -22.58 21.74 -2.16
N ALA A 41 -22.07 22.03 -3.35
CA ALA A 41 -21.62 21.01 -4.29
C ALA A 41 -20.48 20.16 -3.71
N LEU A 42 -19.49 20.80 -3.07
CA LEU A 42 -18.39 20.14 -2.38
C LEU A 42 -18.89 19.25 -1.24
N GLY A 43 -19.75 19.76 -0.36
CA GLY A 43 -20.32 18.99 0.76
C GLY A 43 -21.14 17.78 0.28
N SER A 44 -21.95 17.96 -0.76
CA SER A 44 -22.72 16.87 -1.37
C SER A 44 -21.82 15.81 -2.02
N ALA A 45 -20.74 16.21 -2.71
CA ALA A 45 -19.80 15.28 -3.32
C ALA A 45 -19.04 14.46 -2.26
N ILE A 46 -18.60 15.09 -1.16
CA ILE A 46 -17.97 14.40 -0.03
C ILE A 46 -18.95 13.41 0.60
N ALA A 47 -20.18 13.84 0.88
CA ALA A 47 -21.20 12.97 1.48
C ALA A 47 -21.51 11.75 0.58
N ALA A 48 -21.63 11.97 -0.74
CA ALA A 48 -21.84 10.89 -1.70
C ALA A 48 -20.64 9.93 -1.78
N SER A 49 -19.42 10.45 -1.69
CA SER A 49 -18.20 9.63 -1.68
C SER A 49 -18.11 8.76 -0.43
N VAL A 50 -18.41 9.33 0.75
CA VAL A 50 -18.48 8.57 2.01
C VAL A 50 -19.58 7.52 1.96
N ALA A 51 -20.76 7.85 1.43
CA ALA A 51 -21.83 6.89 1.25
C ALA A 51 -21.40 5.73 0.34
N GLY A 52 -20.73 6.03 -0.78
CA GLY A 52 -20.15 5.03 -1.68
C GLY A 52 -19.14 4.13 -0.98
N ALA A 53 -18.25 4.71 -0.17
CA ALA A 53 -17.28 3.94 0.63
C ALA A 53 -17.96 2.99 1.61
N VAL A 54 -19.02 3.43 2.31
CA VAL A 54 -19.79 2.59 3.23
C VAL A 54 -20.49 1.45 2.51
N VAL A 55 -21.06 1.70 1.32
CA VAL A 55 -21.71 0.66 0.51
C VAL A 55 -20.70 -0.40 0.06
N ILE A 56 -19.51 0.03 -0.38
CA ILE A 56 -18.43 -0.87 -0.79
C ILE A 56 -17.94 -1.68 0.41
N ALA A 57 -17.69 -1.05 1.56
CA ALA A 57 -17.24 -1.73 2.78
C ALA A 57 -18.24 -2.77 3.30
N ARG A 58 -19.54 -2.55 3.07
CA ARG A 58 -20.60 -3.50 3.44
C ARG A 58 -20.83 -4.61 2.41
N SER A 59 -20.41 -4.40 1.17
CA SER A 59 -20.48 -5.44 0.14
C SER A 59 -19.27 -6.35 0.32
N GLN A 60 -19.45 -7.44 1.07
CA GLN A 60 -18.42 -8.45 1.29
C GLN A 60 -18.12 -9.21 -0.01
N PHE A 61 -17.32 -8.62 -0.91
CA PHE A 61 -16.71 -9.32 -2.04
C PHE A 61 -15.47 -10.07 -1.56
N ASN A 62 -15.65 -11.01 -0.62
CA ASN A 62 -14.54 -11.72 0.01
C ASN A 62 -14.47 -13.17 -0.50
N THR A 63 -13.88 -13.33 -1.67
CA THR A 63 -13.34 -14.62 -2.11
C THR A 63 -11.87 -14.39 -2.39
N ASP A 64 -10.97 -15.13 -1.75
CA ASP A 64 -9.50 -14.95 -1.82
C ASP A 64 -8.98 -14.86 -3.27
N ILE A 65 -9.65 -15.50 -4.23
CA ILE A 65 -9.34 -15.43 -5.68
C ILE A 65 -9.56 -14.02 -6.27
N PHE A 66 -10.50 -13.25 -5.74
CA PHE A 66 -10.87 -11.93 -6.27
C PHE A 66 -9.88 -10.83 -5.87
N GLU A 67 -9.12 -11.02 -4.79
CA GLU A 67 -8.16 -10.03 -4.29
C GLU A 67 -7.13 -9.66 -5.36
N GLY A 68 -6.47 -10.67 -5.95
CA GLY A 68 -5.48 -10.45 -7.02
C GLY A 68 -6.07 -9.72 -8.24
N TRP A 69 -7.29 -10.05 -8.65
CA TRP A 69 -7.98 -9.39 -9.77
C TRP A 69 -8.34 -7.93 -9.45
N VAL A 70 -8.78 -7.64 -8.23
CA VAL A 70 -9.10 -6.28 -7.79
C VAL A 70 -7.84 -5.42 -7.78
N MET A 71 -6.70 -5.95 -7.32
CA MET A 71 -5.43 -5.24 -7.35
C MET A 71 -4.96 -4.93 -8.78
N LEU A 72 -5.07 -5.89 -9.70
CA LEU A 72 -4.74 -5.66 -11.12
C LEU A 72 -5.70 -4.66 -11.78
N GLY A 73 -7.00 -4.75 -11.50
CA GLY A 73 -8.00 -3.80 -11.97
C GLY A 73 -7.71 -2.37 -11.49
N ALA A 74 -7.37 -2.23 -10.20
CA ALA A 74 -6.95 -0.97 -9.61
C ALA A 74 -5.66 -0.43 -10.26
N ALA A 75 -4.69 -1.30 -10.57
CA ALA A 75 -3.47 -0.87 -11.26
C ALA A 75 -3.75 -0.33 -12.67
N VAL A 76 -4.58 -1.02 -13.46
CA VAL A 76 -4.99 -0.57 -14.81
C VAL A 76 -5.72 0.77 -14.70
N PHE A 77 -6.61 0.91 -13.72
CA PHE A 77 -7.32 2.14 -13.44
C PHE A 77 -6.36 3.29 -13.13
N VAL A 78 -5.41 3.09 -12.21
CA VAL A 78 -4.38 4.09 -11.85
C VAL A 78 -3.53 4.47 -13.07
N ILE A 79 -3.08 3.51 -13.88
CA ILE A 79 -2.28 3.80 -15.09
C ILE A 79 -3.07 4.62 -16.10
N SER A 80 -4.34 4.28 -16.32
CA SER A 80 -5.22 5.01 -17.24
C SER A 80 -5.41 6.47 -16.80
N MET A 81 -5.53 6.68 -15.48
CA MET A 81 -5.67 8.00 -14.87
C MET A 81 -4.39 8.82 -14.97
N ILE A 82 -3.22 8.21 -14.72
CA ILE A 82 -1.92 8.88 -14.93
C ILE A 82 -1.82 9.40 -16.37
N TRP A 83 -2.18 8.56 -17.35
CA TRP A 83 -2.15 8.93 -18.75
C TRP A 83 -3.13 10.07 -19.07
N PHE A 84 -4.36 10.00 -18.55
CA PHE A 84 -5.36 11.05 -18.70
C PHE A 84 -4.90 12.38 -18.11
N MET A 85 -4.30 12.36 -16.91
CA MET A 85 -3.82 13.57 -16.24
C MET A 85 -2.63 14.21 -16.94
N HIS A 86 -1.70 13.40 -17.46
CA HIS A 86 -0.57 13.91 -18.23
C HIS A 86 -1.03 14.69 -19.48
N LYS A 87 -2.17 14.28 -20.08
CA LYS A 87 -2.78 14.97 -21.22
C LYS A 87 -3.56 16.22 -20.82
N THR A 88 -4.30 16.18 -19.72
CA THR A 88 -5.31 17.20 -19.36
C THR A 88 -4.77 18.32 -18.46
N ALA A 89 -3.68 18.07 -17.71
CA ALA A 89 -3.13 19.04 -16.74
C ALA A 89 -2.76 20.41 -17.37
N ARG A 90 -2.44 20.45 -18.67
CA ARG A 90 -2.09 21.69 -19.38
C ARG A 90 -3.27 22.60 -19.68
N THR A 91 -4.46 22.03 -19.86
CA THR A 91 -5.67 22.75 -20.29
C THR A 91 -6.72 22.86 -19.20
N MET A 92 -6.56 22.15 -18.06
CA MET A 92 -7.52 22.14 -16.95
C MET A 92 -7.99 23.54 -16.56
N LYS A 93 -7.07 24.46 -16.27
CA LYS A 93 -7.44 25.83 -15.87
C LYS A 93 -8.30 26.51 -16.93
N GLY A 94 -7.92 26.45 -18.20
CA GLY A 94 -8.67 27.06 -19.30
C GLY A 94 -10.05 26.43 -19.48
N SER A 95 -10.13 25.09 -19.47
CA SER A 95 -11.40 24.36 -19.63
C SER A 95 -12.38 24.56 -18.49
N ILE A 96 -11.88 24.70 -17.25
CA ILE A 96 -12.70 24.99 -16.07
C ILE A 96 -13.20 26.43 -16.13
N GLU A 97 -12.32 27.40 -16.42
CA GLU A 97 -12.72 28.80 -16.59
C GLU A 97 -13.74 28.96 -17.72
N GLU A 98 -13.57 28.27 -18.86
CA GLU A 98 -14.51 28.28 -19.98
C GLU A 98 -15.87 27.68 -19.61
N LYS A 99 -15.91 26.50 -18.99
CA LYS A 99 -17.18 25.88 -18.58
C LYS A 99 -17.91 26.69 -17.51
N ILE A 100 -17.18 27.27 -16.55
CA ILE A 100 -17.81 28.17 -15.56
C ILE A 100 -18.34 29.42 -16.25
N SER A 101 -17.61 29.99 -17.21
CA SER A 101 -18.07 31.15 -17.98
C SER A 101 -19.39 30.91 -18.71
N GLN A 102 -19.66 29.67 -19.15
CA GLN A 102 -20.93 29.29 -19.76
C GLN A 102 -22.09 29.30 -18.74
N TYR A 103 -21.84 28.91 -17.49
CA TYR A 103 -22.85 28.91 -16.42
C TYR A 103 -23.00 30.27 -15.72
N THR A 104 -22.02 31.15 -15.87
CA THR A 104 -21.99 32.48 -15.24
C THR A 104 -21.96 33.63 -16.25
N GLY A 105 -22.25 33.35 -17.52
CA GLY A 105 -22.09 34.28 -18.64
C GLY A 105 -23.24 35.30 -18.79
N PRO A 106 -23.26 36.04 -19.91
CA PRO A 106 -24.25 37.09 -20.21
C PRO A 106 -25.70 36.58 -20.31
N ALA A 107 -25.88 35.30 -20.63
CA ALA A 107 -27.19 34.65 -20.79
C ALA A 107 -27.89 34.31 -19.45
N GLY A 108 -27.24 34.54 -18.30
CA GLY A 108 -27.81 34.29 -16.98
C GLY A 108 -26.93 33.41 -16.09
N VAL A 109 -27.30 33.31 -14.81
CA VAL A 109 -26.53 32.55 -13.80
C VAL A 109 -27.21 31.21 -13.53
N SER A 110 -26.62 30.12 -14.03
CA SER A 110 -27.10 28.77 -13.73
C SER A 110 -26.46 28.25 -12.45
N LYS A 111 -27.11 28.50 -11.30
CA LYS A 111 -26.69 27.95 -10.00
C LYS A 111 -26.70 26.42 -10.01
N ALA A 112 -27.69 25.80 -10.66
CA ALA A 112 -27.76 24.35 -10.82
C ALA A 112 -26.63 23.81 -11.69
N GLY A 113 -26.31 24.46 -12.82
CA GLY A 113 -25.20 24.08 -13.69
C GLY A 113 -23.86 24.16 -12.98
N LEU A 114 -23.61 25.25 -12.25
CA LEU A 114 -22.41 25.39 -11.41
C LEU A 114 -22.34 24.33 -10.31
N PHE A 115 -23.47 24.03 -9.65
CA PHE A 115 -23.55 22.99 -8.63
C PHE A 115 -23.17 21.62 -9.20
N PHE A 116 -23.85 21.16 -10.26
CA PHE A 116 -23.59 19.85 -10.85
C PHE A 116 -22.19 19.74 -11.44
N PHE A 117 -21.68 20.83 -12.03
CA PHE A 117 -20.32 20.85 -12.55
C PHE A 117 -19.28 20.61 -11.45
N VAL A 118 -19.34 21.38 -10.36
CA VAL A 118 -18.40 21.21 -9.23
C VAL A 118 -18.63 19.86 -8.53
N PHE A 119 -19.90 19.48 -8.33
CA PHE A 119 -20.27 18.22 -7.69
C PHE A 119 -19.70 17.03 -8.46
N LEU A 120 -19.93 16.94 -9.77
CA LEU A 120 -19.44 15.81 -10.58
C LEU A 120 -17.91 15.79 -10.67
N LEU A 121 -17.26 16.96 -10.75
CA LEU A 121 -15.81 17.04 -10.74
C LEU A 121 -15.22 16.51 -9.44
N VAL A 122 -15.74 16.93 -8.28
CA VAL A 122 -15.23 16.46 -6.98
C VAL A 122 -15.66 15.02 -6.69
N LEU A 123 -16.89 14.63 -7.07
CA LEU A 123 -17.39 13.28 -6.89
C LEU A 123 -16.52 12.26 -7.63
N ARG A 124 -16.03 12.61 -8.82
CA ARG A 124 -15.09 11.77 -9.57
C ARG A 124 -13.83 11.49 -8.75
N GLU A 125 -13.17 12.53 -8.23
CA GLU A 125 -11.97 12.38 -7.38
C GLU A 125 -12.27 11.55 -6.13
N GLY A 126 -13.46 11.73 -5.55
CA GLY A 126 -13.93 10.95 -4.40
C GLY A 126 -14.15 9.47 -4.71
N VAL A 127 -14.78 9.15 -5.84
CA VAL A 127 -14.97 7.76 -6.32
C VAL A 127 -13.62 7.10 -6.61
N GLU A 128 -12.72 7.82 -7.28
CA GLU A 128 -11.34 7.38 -7.52
C GLU A 128 -10.63 7.05 -6.21
N THR A 129 -10.71 7.95 -5.22
CA THR A 129 -10.14 7.74 -3.89
C THR A 129 -10.69 6.48 -3.22
N VAL A 130 -12.01 6.30 -3.22
CA VAL A 130 -12.67 5.16 -2.56
C VAL A 130 -12.28 3.84 -3.22
N LEU A 131 -12.28 3.76 -4.55
CA LEU A 131 -11.93 2.54 -5.27
C LEU A 131 -10.46 2.15 -5.04
N ILE A 132 -9.53 3.10 -5.12
CA ILE A 132 -8.11 2.82 -4.91
C ILE A 132 -7.84 2.44 -3.45
N LEU A 133 -8.44 3.15 -2.48
CA LEU A 133 -8.29 2.81 -1.07
C LEU A 133 -8.82 1.41 -0.75
N SER A 134 -9.91 0.98 -1.39
CA SER A 134 -10.47 -0.36 -1.16
C SER A 134 -9.51 -1.48 -1.53
N ALA A 135 -8.68 -1.29 -2.58
CA ALA A 135 -7.64 -2.23 -2.96
C ALA A 135 -6.43 -2.19 -1.99
N VAL A 136 -6.07 -1.00 -1.50
CA VAL A 136 -4.93 -0.81 -0.58
C VAL A 136 -5.22 -1.36 0.82
N THR A 137 -6.48 -1.30 1.26
CA THR A 137 -6.89 -1.87 2.56
C THR A 137 -6.81 -3.38 2.61
N LEU A 138 -6.73 -4.09 1.47
CA LEU A 138 -6.55 -5.54 1.45
C LEU A 138 -5.18 -5.97 2.00
N ASN A 139 -4.17 -5.13 1.83
CA ASN A 139 -2.78 -5.44 2.21
C ASN A 139 -2.35 -4.81 3.55
N SER A 140 -3.24 -4.10 4.25
CA SER A 140 -2.86 -3.28 5.41
C SER A 140 -3.91 -3.27 6.51
N THR A 141 -3.48 -3.11 7.76
CA THR A 141 -4.40 -3.01 8.90
C THR A 141 -5.36 -1.83 8.71
N GLU A 142 -6.67 -2.06 8.88
CA GLU A 142 -7.73 -1.06 8.68
C GLU A 142 -7.46 0.25 9.43
N LEU A 143 -7.03 0.15 10.70
CA LEU A 143 -6.73 1.30 11.54
C LEU A 143 -5.60 2.18 10.97
N LEU A 144 -4.53 1.56 10.48
CA LEU A 144 -3.40 2.25 9.87
C LEU A 144 -3.82 2.93 8.57
N SER A 145 -4.69 2.31 7.78
CA SER A 145 -5.17 2.88 6.53
C SER A 145 -6.16 4.02 6.75
N PHE A 146 -6.97 3.95 7.81
CA PHE A 146 -7.84 5.03 8.24
C PHE A 146 -7.05 6.26 8.70
N THR A 147 -6.04 6.08 9.56
CA THR A 147 -5.21 7.20 10.04
C THR A 147 -4.45 7.88 8.90
N GLY A 148 -3.92 7.09 7.95
CA GLY A 148 -3.28 7.60 6.75
C GLY A 148 -4.23 8.42 5.89
N THR A 149 -5.43 7.89 5.65
CA THR A 149 -6.50 8.58 4.90
C THR A 149 -6.83 9.94 5.50
N LEU A 150 -7.05 9.99 6.83
CA LEU A 150 -7.41 11.21 7.54
C LEU A 150 -6.29 12.26 7.47
N LEU A 151 -5.03 11.84 7.65
CA LEU A 151 -3.87 12.73 7.55
C LEU A 151 -3.72 13.31 6.14
N GLY A 152 -3.92 12.50 5.10
CA GLY A 152 -3.78 12.96 3.71
C GLY A 152 -4.86 13.98 3.35
N ILE A 153 -6.11 13.74 3.77
CA ILE A 153 -7.21 14.71 3.63
C ILE A 153 -6.90 16.00 4.40
N ALA A 154 -6.41 15.90 5.65
CA ALA A 154 -6.08 17.08 6.45
C ALA A 154 -5.02 17.95 5.78
N VAL A 155 -3.94 17.33 5.28
CA VAL A 155 -2.87 18.06 4.58
C VAL A 155 -3.37 18.64 3.25
N ALA A 156 -4.23 17.93 2.51
CA ALA A 156 -4.86 18.43 1.30
C ALA A 156 -5.74 19.67 1.56
N ILE A 157 -6.53 19.68 2.64
CA ILE A 157 -7.35 20.83 3.05
C ILE A 157 -6.44 22.03 3.37
N VAL A 158 -5.39 21.82 4.16
CA VAL A 158 -4.41 22.87 4.47
C VAL A 158 -3.80 23.44 3.20
N PHE A 159 -3.40 22.56 2.26
CA PHE A 159 -2.89 22.96 0.96
C PHE A 159 -3.91 23.80 0.18
N GLY A 160 -5.16 23.35 0.07
CA GLY A 160 -6.23 24.06 -0.64
C GLY A 160 -6.48 25.46 -0.07
N VAL A 161 -6.54 25.59 1.26
CA VAL A 161 -6.71 26.89 1.93
C VAL A 161 -5.54 27.83 1.64
N LEU A 162 -4.30 27.34 1.73
CA LEU A 162 -3.11 28.14 1.45
C LEU A 162 -2.99 28.54 -0.04
N PHE A 163 -3.46 27.67 -0.94
CA PHE A 163 -3.54 27.94 -2.37
C PHE A 163 -4.56 29.03 -2.68
N ILE A 164 -5.78 28.95 -2.14
CA ILE A 164 -6.85 29.94 -2.33
C ILE A 164 -6.44 31.31 -1.75
N ARG A 165 -5.74 31.33 -0.61
CA ARG A 165 -5.21 32.57 -0.01
C ARG A 165 -4.05 33.19 -0.79
N GLY A 166 -3.57 32.55 -1.86
CA GLY A 166 -2.47 33.04 -2.70
C GLY A 166 -1.10 33.04 -2.02
N SER A 167 -1.00 32.46 -0.82
CA SER A 167 0.25 32.36 -0.05
C SER A 167 1.22 31.36 -0.67
N VAL A 168 0.69 30.40 -1.44
CA VAL A 168 1.44 29.30 -2.05
C VAL A 168 1.35 29.40 -3.58
N LYS A 169 2.45 29.84 -4.20
CA LYS A 169 2.62 29.82 -5.67
C LYS A 169 3.37 28.55 -6.06
N ILE A 170 2.64 27.43 -6.19
CA ILE A 170 3.22 26.16 -6.63
C ILE A 170 3.11 26.03 -8.14
N ASN A 171 4.21 25.61 -8.76
CA ASN A 171 4.18 25.16 -10.14
C ASN A 171 3.46 23.81 -10.20
N LEU A 172 2.17 23.83 -10.57
CA LEU A 172 1.33 22.63 -10.71
C LEU A 172 2.01 21.55 -11.57
N GLN A 173 2.76 21.94 -12.61
CA GLN A 173 3.45 20.98 -13.47
C GLN A 173 4.52 20.19 -12.71
N ARG A 174 5.26 20.84 -11.81
CA ARG A 174 6.28 20.16 -11.00
C ARG A 174 5.64 19.29 -9.94
N PHE A 175 4.60 19.81 -9.27
CA PHE A 175 3.84 19.05 -8.29
C PHE A 175 3.27 17.76 -8.91
N PHE A 176 2.53 17.88 -10.03
CA PHE A 176 1.97 16.73 -10.73
C PHE A 176 3.04 15.79 -11.27
N ARG A 177 4.21 16.27 -11.71
CA ARG A 177 5.29 15.39 -12.14
C ARG A 177 5.83 14.54 -11.00
N VAL A 178 6.02 15.13 -9.81
CA VAL A 178 6.46 14.40 -8.61
C VAL A 178 5.43 13.35 -8.24
N THR A 179 4.17 13.74 -8.10
CA THR A 179 3.10 12.79 -7.71
C THR A 179 2.84 11.73 -8.78
N THR A 180 3.03 12.04 -10.06
CA THR A 180 2.93 11.05 -11.16
C THR A 180 4.01 9.98 -11.06
N VAL A 181 5.26 10.35 -10.77
CA VAL A 181 6.34 9.37 -10.55
C VAL A 181 5.95 8.45 -9.39
N ILE A 182 5.47 9.02 -8.29
CA ILE A 182 4.99 8.26 -7.13
C ILE A 182 3.89 7.26 -7.53
N LEU A 183 2.90 7.69 -8.33
CA LEU A 183 1.83 6.81 -8.78
C LEU A 183 2.30 5.69 -9.71
N TYR A 184 3.33 5.90 -10.54
CA TYR A 184 3.90 4.79 -11.32
C TYR A 184 4.46 3.70 -10.42
N PHE A 185 5.07 4.09 -9.30
CA PHE A 185 5.47 3.11 -8.29
C PHE A 185 4.25 2.42 -7.68
N VAL A 186 3.22 3.17 -7.25
CA VAL A 186 2.00 2.55 -6.65
C VAL A 186 1.37 1.56 -7.64
N ALA A 187 1.22 1.95 -8.90
CA ALA A 187 0.68 1.08 -9.94
C ALA A 187 1.55 -0.16 -10.15
N PHE A 188 2.88 0.00 -10.20
CA PHE A 188 3.81 -1.13 -10.27
C PHE A 188 3.63 -2.06 -9.07
N GLN A 189 3.52 -1.53 -7.85
CA GLN A 189 3.27 -2.32 -6.65
C GLN A 189 1.95 -3.08 -6.76
N LEU A 190 0.84 -2.44 -7.12
CA LEU A 190 -0.46 -3.10 -7.30
C LEU A 190 -0.40 -4.21 -8.35
N ILE A 191 0.36 -4.04 -9.44
CA ILE A 191 0.59 -5.09 -10.44
C ILE A 191 1.31 -6.26 -9.81
N VAL A 192 2.46 -6.01 -9.17
CA VAL A 192 3.30 -7.08 -8.63
C VAL A 192 2.58 -7.81 -7.49
N SER A 193 1.89 -7.10 -6.60
CA SER A 193 1.05 -7.69 -5.56
C SER A 193 -0.10 -8.50 -6.15
N GLY A 194 -0.83 -7.97 -7.14
CA GLY A 194 -1.93 -8.69 -7.77
C GLY A 194 -1.47 -9.97 -8.48
N LEU A 195 -0.32 -9.93 -9.15
CA LEU A 195 0.30 -11.12 -9.75
C LEU A 195 0.74 -12.14 -8.68
N HIS A 196 1.29 -11.67 -7.57
CA HIS A 196 1.69 -12.53 -6.46
C HIS A 196 0.48 -13.25 -5.85
N GLU A 197 -0.63 -12.54 -5.60
CA GLU A 197 -1.87 -13.14 -5.08
C GLU A 197 -2.51 -14.14 -6.07
N LEU A 198 -2.46 -13.85 -7.38
CA LEU A 198 -2.91 -14.81 -8.39
C LEU A 198 -2.02 -16.06 -8.46
N SER A 199 -0.72 -15.90 -8.22
CA SER A 199 0.23 -17.01 -8.17
C SER A 199 0.05 -17.87 -6.91
N GLU A 200 -0.22 -17.23 -5.76
CA GLU A 200 -0.53 -17.91 -4.50
C GLU A 200 -1.82 -18.74 -4.62
N ASN A 201 -2.85 -18.20 -5.28
CA ASN A 201 -4.12 -18.90 -5.50
C ASN A 201 -4.09 -19.94 -6.65
N GLY A 202 -2.94 -20.15 -7.29
CA GLY A 202 -2.76 -21.16 -8.35
C GLY A 202 -3.38 -20.80 -9.70
N VAL A 203 -3.77 -19.54 -9.92
CA VAL A 203 -4.25 -19.04 -11.22
C VAL A 203 -3.08 -18.86 -12.19
N LEU A 204 -1.92 -18.42 -11.68
CA LEU A 204 -0.67 -18.30 -12.43
C LEU A 204 0.34 -19.37 -11.95
N PRO A 205 1.17 -19.93 -12.85
CA PRO A 205 2.22 -20.87 -12.45
C PRO A 205 3.19 -20.20 -11.49
N SER A 206 3.30 -20.73 -10.27
CA SER A 206 4.20 -20.22 -9.24
C SER A 206 5.57 -20.89 -9.32
N SER A 207 6.65 -20.10 -9.26
CA SER A 207 8.01 -20.64 -9.12
C SER A 207 8.64 -20.24 -7.78
N PRO A 208 9.47 -21.11 -7.16
CA PRO A 208 10.17 -20.78 -5.91
C PRO A 208 11.06 -19.53 -6.07
N THR A 209 11.71 -19.38 -7.23
CA THR A 209 12.56 -18.24 -7.55
C THR A 209 11.77 -16.93 -7.61
N GLU A 210 10.60 -16.96 -8.24
CA GLU A 210 9.70 -15.81 -8.30
C GLU A 210 9.21 -15.41 -6.90
N MET A 211 8.76 -16.36 -6.07
CA MET A 211 8.30 -16.04 -4.71
C MET A 211 9.42 -15.53 -3.81
N ARG A 212 10.65 -16.01 -4.00
CA ARG A 212 11.83 -15.53 -3.28
C ARG A 212 12.23 -14.11 -3.67
N LEU A 213 12.03 -13.72 -4.93
CA LEU A 213 12.40 -12.39 -5.42
C LEU A 213 11.28 -11.38 -5.16
N ILE A 214 10.04 -11.75 -5.48
CA ILE A 214 8.88 -10.85 -5.47
C ILE A 214 8.30 -10.70 -4.07
N GLY A 215 8.16 -11.79 -3.31
CA GLY A 215 7.50 -11.78 -2.00
C GLY A 215 8.06 -10.72 -1.04
N PRO A 216 9.38 -10.68 -0.79
CA PRO A 216 9.99 -9.68 0.09
C PRO A 216 9.88 -8.24 -0.43
N ILE A 217 9.77 -8.02 -1.74
CA ILE A 217 9.62 -6.69 -2.33
C ILE A 217 8.18 -6.20 -2.16
N VAL A 218 7.22 -7.08 -2.38
CA VAL A 218 5.78 -6.79 -2.29
C VAL A 218 5.33 -6.59 -0.85
N ARG A 219 5.74 -7.49 0.05
CA ARG A 219 5.30 -7.50 1.45
C ARG A 219 6.07 -6.51 2.32
N ASN A 220 7.18 -5.96 1.83
CA ASN A 220 7.93 -4.93 2.55
C ASN A 220 7.54 -3.53 2.07
N ASP A 221 6.51 -3.00 2.72
CA ASP A 221 6.06 -1.61 2.59
C ASP A 221 7.21 -0.59 2.65
N LEU A 222 8.26 -0.83 3.47
CA LEU A 222 9.39 0.10 3.60
C LEU A 222 10.21 0.24 2.31
N PHE A 223 10.36 -0.83 1.51
CA PHE A 223 11.09 -0.78 0.25
C PHE A 223 10.47 0.25 -0.70
N PHE A 224 9.13 0.23 -0.78
CA PHE A 224 8.36 1.16 -1.58
C PHE A 224 8.55 2.61 -1.12
N PHE A 225 8.38 2.87 0.17
CA PHE A 225 8.45 4.23 0.72
C PHE A 225 9.84 4.83 0.66
N VAL A 226 10.87 4.02 0.94
CA VAL A 226 12.27 4.43 0.79
C VAL A 226 12.55 4.80 -0.66
N THR A 227 12.12 3.99 -1.63
CA THR A 227 12.32 4.26 -3.06
C THR A 227 11.59 5.54 -3.50
N MET A 228 10.35 5.73 -3.05
CA MET A 228 9.54 6.90 -3.35
C MET A 228 10.18 8.20 -2.82
N LEU A 229 10.58 8.22 -1.56
CA LEU A 229 11.23 9.38 -0.93
C LEU A 229 12.64 9.61 -1.49
N ALA A 230 13.37 8.54 -1.83
CA ALA A 230 14.66 8.66 -2.49
C ALA A 230 14.52 9.35 -3.85
N LEU A 231 13.50 9.00 -4.63
CA LEU A 231 13.23 9.63 -5.92
C LEU A 231 12.73 11.07 -5.78
N ALA A 232 11.83 11.34 -4.84
CA ALA A 232 11.39 12.71 -4.56
C ALA A 232 12.57 13.60 -4.11
N GLY A 233 13.41 13.08 -3.20
CA GLY A 233 14.64 13.73 -2.74
C GLY A 233 15.65 13.92 -3.88
N LEU A 234 15.85 12.91 -4.73
CA LEU A 234 16.74 12.97 -5.88
C LEU A 234 16.26 14.01 -6.89
N MET A 235 14.97 14.05 -7.21
CA MET A 235 14.43 15.08 -8.11
C MET A 235 14.62 16.48 -7.54
N MET A 236 14.34 16.68 -6.25
CA MET A 236 14.57 17.95 -5.58
C MET A 236 16.06 18.34 -5.57
N LEU A 237 16.96 17.37 -5.41
CA LEU A 237 18.40 17.58 -5.47
C LEU A 237 18.87 17.95 -6.89
N LEU A 238 18.36 17.27 -7.91
CA LEU A 238 18.62 17.60 -9.32
C LEU A 238 18.11 19.00 -9.65
N GLU A 239 16.94 19.38 -9.14
CA GLU A 239 16.38 20.72 -9.32
C GLU A 239 17.16 21.78 -8.55
N TYR A 240 17.62 21.47 -7.33
CA TYR A 240 18.53 22.31 -6.56
C TYR A 240 19.83 22.58 -7.32
N LYS A 241 20.42 21.54 -7.95
CA LYS A 241 21.64 21.66 -8.77
C LYS A 241 21.44 22.42 -10.08
N ARG A 242 20.30 22.25 -10.75
CA ARG A 242 19.99 22.89 -12.03
C ARG A 242 19.56 24.35 -11.92
N ARG A 243 19.28 24.85 -10.73
CA ARG A 243 18.76 26.21 -10.53
C ARG A 243 19.86 27.27 -10.61
N ALA A 244 19.78 28.08 -11.66
CA ALA A 244 20.54 29.32 -11.77
C ALA A 244 19.88 30.46 -10.97
N PRO A 245 20.66 31.45 -10.49
CA PRO A 245 20.11 32.69 -9.92
C PRO A 245 19.18 33.38 -10.93
N ALA A 246 18.10 33.98 -10.45
CA ALA A 246 17.23 34.77 -11.31
C ALA A 246 18.00 35.96 -11.88
N VAL A 247 18.09 36.06 -13.20
CA VAL A 247 18.72 37.21 -13.88
C VAL A 247 17.76 38.40 -13.74
N LEU A 248 18.18 39.40 -12.97
CA LEU A 248 17.42 40.63 -12.78
C LEU A 248 17.70 41.61 -13.93
N ASN A 249 16.68 42.33 -14.38
CA ASN A 249 16.84 43.39 -15.37
C ASN A 249 17.80 44.48 -14.88
N ALA A 250 18.52 45.13 -15.80
CA ALA A 250 19.49 46.18 -15.46
C ALA A 250 18.86 47.36 -14.67
N SER A 251 17.56 47.58 -14.83
CA SER A 251 16.77 48.61 -14.13
C SER A 251 16.17 48.16 -12.78
N ALA A 252 16.52 46.98 -12.28
CA ALA A 252 15.93 46.43 -11.06
C ALA A 252 16.30 47.24 -9.81
N THR A 253 15.28 47.57 -9.00
CA THR A 253 15.48 48.36 -7.77
C THR A 253 16.16 47.54 -6.67
N PRO A 254 16.73 48.20 -5.63
CA PRO A 254 17.23 47.50 -4.44
C PRO A 254 16.17 46.68 -3.70
N ALA A 255 14.88 47.05 -3.83
CA ALA A 255 13.77 46.27 -3.28
C ALA A 255 13.53 44.98 -4.07
N ASP A 256 13.64 45.04 -5.41
CA ASP A 256 13.51 43.87 -6.28
C ASP A 256 14.63 42.85 -6.04
N LYS A 257 15.87 43.33 -5.86
CA LYS A 257 17.02 42.50 -5.47
C LYS A 257 16.77 41.76 -4.15
N ARG A 258 16.34 42.47 -3.10
CA ARG A 258 16.02 41.86 -1.79
C ARG A 258 14.89 40.83 -1.89
N ARG A 259 13.85 41.12 -2.67
CA ARG A 259 12.73 40.20 -2.90
C ARG A 259 13.18 38.93 -3.63
N ALA A 260 14.03 39.07 -4.64
CA ALA A 260 14.58 37.95 -5.39
C ALA A 260 15.48 37.06 -4.52
N GLU A 261 16.38 37.66 -3.73
CA GLU A 261 17.23 36.95 -2.78
C GLU A 261 16.41 36.20 -1.72
N TRP A 262 15.38 36.85 -1.16
CA TRP A 262 14.51 36.21 -0.16
C TRP A 262 13.73 35.03 -0.75
N THR A 263 13.20 35.20 -1.97
CA THR A 263 12.49 34.11 -2.67
C THR A 263 13.42 32.94 -2.94
N GLN A 264 14.65 33.21 -3.38
CA GLN A 264 15.68 32.20 -3.61
C GLN A 264 16.07 31.46 -2.33
N ARG A 265 16.30 32.18 -1.21
CA ARG A 265 16.61 31.57 0.09
C ARG A 265 15.46 30.71 0.60
N ARG A 266 14.23 31.22 0.53
CA ARG A 266 13.04 30.47 0.93
C ARG A 266 12.90 29.18 0.14
N GLU A 267 13.05 29.23 -1.18
CA GLU A 267 12.97 28.05 -2.02
C GLU A 267 14.12 27.06 -1.76
N LYS A 268 15.35 27.55 -1.54
CA LYS A 268 16.47 26.70 -1.12
C LYS A 268 16.20 26.02 0.22
N MET A 269 15.69 26.75 1.22
CA MET A 269 15.34 26.19 2.52
C MET A 269 14.30 25.08 2.41
N TRP A 270 13.25 25.27 1.60
CA TRP A 270 12.24 24.24 1.34
C TRP A 270 12.84 23.01 0.66
N MET A 271 13.69 23.19 -0.36
CA MET A 271 14.37 22.07 -1.03
C MET A 271 15.29 21.32 -0.07
N THR A 272 16.08 22.02 0.74
CA THR A 272 16.96 21.39 1.73
C THR A 272 16.18 20.67 2.82
N ALA A 273 15.05 21.23 3.27
CA ALA A 273 14.17 20.57 4.23
C ALA A 273 13.64 19.25 3.65
N VAL A 274 13.11 19.26 2.42
CA VAL A 274 12.63 18.03 1.76
C VAL A 274 13.72 16.98 1.60
N ILE A 275 14.93 17.39 1.17
CA ILE A 275 16.07 16.46 1.03
C ILE A 275 16.49 15.89 2.39
N ALA A 276 16.62 16.74 3.41
CA ALA A 276 17.03 16.32 4.75
C ALA A 276 15.99 15.40 5.40
N THR A 277 14.70 15.74 5.32
CA THR A 277 13.61 14.89 5.83
C THR A 277 13.55 13.56 5.09
N SER A 278 13.74 13.55 3.77
CA SER A 278 13.80 12.30 2.99
C SER A 278 14.97 11.43 3.43
N PHE A 279 16.16 12.02 3.62
CA PHE A 279 17.35 11.30 4.07
C PHE A 279 17.17 10.71 5.48
N VAL A 280 16.67 11.51 6.44
CA VAL A 280 16.42 11.04 7.81
C VAL A 280 15.40 9.91 7.82
N PHE A 281 14.31 10.03 7.06
CA PHE A 281 13.32 8.96 6.96
C PHE A 281 13.93 7.68 6.39
N ILE A 282 14.65 7.77 5.28
CA ILE A 282 15.31 6.61 4.66
C ILE A 282 16.28 5.94 5.64
N PHE A 283 17.06 6.73 6.37
CA PHE A 283 17.99 6.22 7.37
C PHE A 283 17.26 5.47 8.50
N LEU A 284 16.23 6.08 9.09
CA LEU A 284 15.45 5.48 10.17
C LEU A 284 14.72 4.21 9.71
N SER A 285 14.08 4.23 8.54
CA SER A 285 13.42 3.05 7.97
C SER A 285 14.40 1.93 7.62
N THR A 286 15.61 2.26 7.17
CA THR A 286 16.66 1.26 6.93
C THR A 286 17.13 0.64 8.24
N ALA A 287 17.30 1.45 9.29
CA ALA A 287 17.66 0.96 10.61
C ALA A 287 16.56 0.04 11.19
N GLU A 288 15.29 0.42 11.06
CA GLU A 288 14.14 -0.40 11.44
C GLU A 288 14.09 -1.72 10.66
N PHE A 289 14.29 -1.68 9.34
CA PHE A 289 14.32 -2.89 8.51
C PHE A 289 15.44 -3.86 8.94
N ILE A 290 16.64 -3.33 9.24
CA ILE A 290 17.76 -4.13 9.72
C ILE A 290 17.42 -4.74 11.09
N TYR A 291 16.81 -3.96 11.99
CA TYR A 291 16.39 -4.44 13.31
C TYR A 291 15.30 -5.52 13.21
N ALA A 292 14.24 -5.29 12.43
CA ALA A 292 13.15 -6.25 12.23
C ALA A 292 13.62 -7.56 11.58
N LYS A 293 14.60 -7.50 10.67
CA LYS A 293 15.21 -8.71 10.11
C LYS A 293 15.88 -9.59 11.19
N SER A 294 16.40 -9.00 12.26
CA SER A 294 17.04 -9.73 13.36
C SER A 294 16.04 -10.43 14.30
N SER A 295 14.81 -9.92 14.44
CA SER A 295 13.78 -10.50 15.33
C SER A 295 12.96 -11.63 14.70
N THR A 296 13.04 -11.83 13.38
CA THR A 296 12.25 -12.86 12.66
C THR A 296 12.92 -14.24 12.61
N ALA A 297 13.86 -14.55 13.51
CA ALA A 297 14.51 -15.86 13.54
C ALA A 297 13.49 -16.98 13.77
N LEU A 298 13.67 -18.10 13.08
CA LEU A 298 12.85 -19.29 13.27
C LEU A 298 13.05 -19.82 14.71
N SER A 299 11.96 -20.23 15.38
CA SER A 299 12.05 -20.95 16.65
C SER A 299 12.96 -22.20 16.53
N PRO A 300 13.74 -22.54 17.56
CA PRO A 300 14.62 -23.69 17.51
C PRO A 300 13.83 -24.98 17.26
N THR A 301 14.41 -25.89 16.46
CA THR A 301 13.83 -27.20 16.18
C THR A 301 14.03 -28.13 17.37
N ALA A 302 12.95 -28.61 17.98
CA ALA A 302 13.01 -29.65 19.00
C ALA A 302 13.16 -31.03 18.32
N ALA A 303 14.28 -31.71 18.56
CA ALA A 303 14.51 -33.04 18.00
C ALA A 303 13.58 -34.07 18.64
N VAL A 304 12.90 -34.86 17.82
CA VAL A 304 12.04 -35.97 18.24
C VAL A 304 12.50 -37.27 17.59
N THR A 305 12.26 -38.38 18.26
CA THR A 305 12.62 -39.72 17.78
C THR A 305 11.37 -40.56 17.57
N LEU A 306 11.46 -41.54 16.68
CA LEU A 306 10.40 -42.51 16.48
C LEU A 306 10.36 -43.49 17.65
N VAL A 307 9.17 -43.68 18.22
CA VAL A 307 8.88 -44.80 19.12
C VAL A 307 8.13 -45.84 18.29
N GLY A 308 8.85 -46.87 17.83
CA GLY A 308 8.32 -47.81 16.85
C GLY A 308 8.12 -47.15 15.49
N SER A 309 6.88 -47.08 15.00
CA SER A 309 6.53 -46.45 13.72
C SER A 309 5.87 -45.07 13.87
N GLN A 310 5.88 -44.47 15.06
CA GLN A 310 5.14 -43.25 15.36
C GLN A 310 5.99 -42.21 16.09
N VAL A 311 5.66 -40.94 15.87
CA VAL A 311 6.05 -39.84 16.74
C VAL A 311 4.88 -39.53 17.65
N THR A 312 5.15 -39.45 18.96
CA THR A 312 4.14 -39.17 19.98
C THR A 312 4.54 -37.94 20.78
N LEU A 313 3.65 -36.96 20.88
CA LEU A 313 3.88 -35.70 21.57
C LEU A 313 2.76 -35.38 22.56
N PRO A 314 3.07 -34.87 23.78
CA PRO A 314 2.05 -34.41 24.70
C PRO A 314 1.30 -33.19 24.13
N THR A 315 -0.04 -33.19 24.19
CA THR A 315 -0.82 -32.02 23.74
C THR A 315 -0.64 -30.82 24.68
N ALA A 316 -0.18 -31.05 25.91
CA ALA A 316 0.13 -30.00 26.87
C ALA A 316 1.23 -29.05 26.38
N ASP A 317 2.15 -29.55 25.56
CA ASP A 317 3.27 -28.76 25.01
C ASP A 317 2.78 -27.73 23.97
N VAL A 318 1.56 -27.90 23.42
CA VAL A 318 0.98 -27.09 22.34
C VAL A 318 -0.25 -26.31 22.83
N ASN A 319 -0.31 -25.96 24.12
CA ASN A 319 -1.45 -25.24 24.70
C ASN A 319 -1.28 -23.71 24.75
N ASP A 320 -0.35 -23.14 24.01
CA ASP A 320 -0.17 -21.70 23.87
C ASP A 320 -0.47 -21.22 22.43
N ASP A 321 -0.31 -19.92 22.19
CA ASP A 321 -0.54 -19.31 20.88
C ASP A 321 0.76 -19.25 20.05
N LYS A 322 1.66 -20.24 20.21
CA LYS A 322 2.96 -20.30 19.53
C LYS A 322 3.04 -21.40 18.48
N LEU A 323 4.03 -21.28 17.59
CA LEU A 323 4.44 -22.33 16.67
C LEU A 323 5.49 -23.21 17.34
N HIS A 324 5.12 -24.47 17.60
CA HIS A 324 6.02 -25.47 18.14
C HIS A 324 6.67 -26.24 17.00
N ARG A 325 7.99 -26.09 16.85
CA ARG A 325 8.76 -26.70 15.78
C ARG A 325 9.45 -27.95 16.26
N TYR A 326 9.23 -29.05 15.54
CA TYR A 326 9.87 -30.34 15.79
C TYR A 326 10.59 -30.84 14.54
N GLY A 327 11.62 -31.66 14.74
CA GLY A 327 12.42 -32.25 13.67
C GLY A 327 12.67 -33.72 13.94
N VAL A 328 12.46 -34.56 12.93
CA VAL A 328 12.72 -36.00 12.98
C VAL A 328 13.63 -36.40 11.84
N HIS A 329 14.66 -37.19 12.16
CA HIS A 329 15.58 -37.74 11.17
C HIS A 329 15.01 -39.06 10.65
N LEU A 330 14.83 -39.17 9.34
CA LEU A 330 14.28 -40.34 8.68
C LEU A 330 15.17 -40.78 7.51
N ASP A 331 15.23 -42.09 7.29
CA ASP A 331 15.78 -42.65 6.06
C ASP A 331 14.88 -42.24 4.89
N ASP A 332 15.48 -41.62 3.87
CA ASP A 332 14.79 -41.15 2.66
C ASP A 332 14.38 -42.29 1.71
N GLY A 333 14.73 -43.53 2.06
CA GLY A 333 14.47 -44.73 1.24
C GLY A 333 15.40 -44.88 0.04
N LYS A 334 16.36 -43.96 -0.13
CA LYS A 334 17.44 -43.98 -1.11
C LYS A 334 18.82 -44.13 -0.45
N GLY A 335 18.86 -44.31 0.88
CA GLY A 335 20.09 -44.47 1.67
C GLY A 335 20.64 -43.17 2.27
N GLY A 336 19.89 -42.07 2.21
CA GLY A 336 20.18 -40.80 2.86
C GLY A 336 19.36 -40.60 4.14
N ASN A 337 19.80 -39.67 4.99
CA ASN A 337 19.09 -39.27 6.21
C ASN A 337 18.61 -37.82 6.06
N VAL A 338 17.30 -37.62 6.02
CA VAL A 338 16.66 -36.31 5.87
C VAL A 338 16.01 -35.87 7.18
N GLU A 339 16.27 -34.64 7.59
CA GLU A 339 15.55 -34.01 8.71
C GLU A 339 14.20 -33.46 8.20
N ILE A 340 13.12 -34.12 8.59
CA ILE A 340 11.76 -33.66 8.31
C ILE A 340 11.31 -32.78 9.46
N ARG A 341 11.04 -31.51 9.17
CA ARG A 341 10.55 -30.54 10.16
C ARG A 341 9.04 -30.37 10.04
N PHE A 342 8.36 -30.33 11.18
CA PHE A 342 6.92 -30.11 11.25
C PHE A 342 6.59 -29.14 12.40
N LEU A 343 5.41 -28.54 12.30
CA LEU A 343 4.88 -27.56 13.24
C LEU A 343 3.59 -28.10 13.85
N LEU A 344 3.44 -27.88 15.15
CA LEU A 344 2.17 -27.99 15.85
C LEU A 344 1.68 -26.59 16.22
N PHE A 345 0.39 -26.34 15.98
CA PHE A 345 -0.25 -25.06 16.25
C PHE A 345 -1.67 -25.26 16.76
N LYS A 346 -2.06 -24.50 17.78
CA LYS A 346 -3.44 -24.44 18.28
C LYS A 346 -4.19 -23.34 17.53
N LYS A 347 -5.14 -23.74 16.69
CA LYS A 347 -5.99 -22.80 15.95
C LYS A 347 -6.88 -21.99 16.90
N PRO A 348 -7.39 -20.82 16.46
CA PRO A 348 -8.33 -20.02 17.24
C PRO A 348 -9.63 -20.76 17.64
N ASP A 349 -10.02 -21.79 16.88
CA ASP A 349 -11.15 -22.68 17.20
C ASP A 349 -10.83 -23.71 18.31
N GLY A 350 -9.60 -23.72 18.83
CA GLY A 350 -9.12 -24.62 19.88
C GLY A 350 -8.53 -25.95 19.37
N ASN A 351 -8.62 -26.25 18.07
CA ASN A 351 -8.10 -27.49 17.52
C ASN A 351 -6.59 -27.41 17.27
N ILE A 352 -5.86 -28.46 17.67
CA ILE A 352 -4.44 -28.61 17.34
C ILE A 352 -4.31 -29.17 15.92
N VAL A 353 -3.49 -28.52 15.11
CA VAL A 353 -3.15 -28.97 13.75
C VAL A 353 -1.68 -29.29 13.62
N SER A 354 -1.39 -30.32 12.83
CA SER A 354 -0.04 -30.72 12.45
C SER A 354 0.19 -30.35 10.99
N VAL A 355 1.30 -29.68 10.71
CA VAL A 355 1.68 -29.28 9.35
C VAL A 355 3.18 -29.40 9.16
N ALA A 356 3.65 -29.56 7.93
CA ALA A 356 5.08 -29.50 7.64
C ALA A 356 5.61 -28.07 7.86
N ASP A 357 6.88 -27.91 8.25
CA ASP A 357 7.58 -26.62 8.25
C ASP A 357 8.04 -26.24 6.82
N ALA A 358 7.14 -26.45 5.86
CA ALA A 358 7.32 -26.25 4.43
C ALA A 358 5.99 -25.93 3.75
N CYS A 359 6.02 -25.14 2.67
CA CYS A 359 4.88 -25.01 1.75
C CYS A 359 5.17 -25.68 0.41
N GLN A 360 4.11 -25.90 -0.37
CA GLN A 360 4.20 -26.56 -1.69
C GLN A 360 4.99 -25.72 -2.71
N ILE A 361 5.02 -24.39 -2.53
CA ILE A 361 5.64 -23.45 -3.48
C ILE A 361 7.11 -23.20 -3.13
N CYS A 362 7.41 -22.77 -1.90
CA CYS A 362 8.75 -22.35 -1.49
C CYS A 362 9.58 -23.48 -0.86
N GLY A 363 8.99 -24.62 -0.53
CA GLY A 363 9.69 -25.72 0.13
C GLY A 363 9.97 -25.46 1.62
N PRO A 364 11.04 -26.04 2.20
CA PRO A 364 11.29 -26.12 3.63
C PRO A 364 11.93 -24.85 4.20
N VAL A 365 11.33 -23.70 3.94
CA VAL A 365 11.85 -22.37 4.34
C VAL A 365 11.48 -21.99 5.77
N GLY A 366 10.40 -22.59 6.27
CA GLY A 366 9.86 -22.42 7.60
C GLY A 366 8.96 -21.21 7.80
N PHE A 367 8.28 -21.22 8.94
CA PHE A 367 7.30 -20.20 9.35
C PHE A 367 7.61 -19.64 10.73
N TYR A 368 7.20 -18.40 10.98
CA TYR A 368 7.35 -17.73 12.28
C TYR A 368 6.09 -16.93 12.62
N ILE A 369 5.89 -16.57 13.88
CA ILE A 369 4.83 -15.63 14.27
C ILE A 369 5.41 -14.23 14.28
N GLY A 370 4.88 -13.35 13.42
CA GLY A 370 5.18 -11.92 13.40
C GLY A 370 3.96 -11.08 13.77
N ASP A 371 4.04 -9.78 13.54
CA ASP A 371 2.99 -8.82 13.92
C ASP A 371 1.65 -9.04 13.18
N GLN A 372 1.69 -9.67 12.01
CA GLN A 372 0.52 -10.00 11.19
C GLN A 372 0.05 -11.47 11.38
N GLY A 373 0.60 -12.17 12.38
CA GLY A 373 0.33 -13.59 12.63
C GLY A 373 1.38 -14.53 12.04
N ILE A 374 0.98 -15.75 11.69
CA ILE A 374 1.87 -16.77 11.12
C ILE A 374 2.35 -16.28 9.76
N THR A 375 3.66 -16.24 9.54
CA THR A 375 4.27 -15.66 8.33
C THR A 375 5.32 -16.61 7.75
N CYS A 376 5.33 -16.74 6.42
CA CYS A 376 6.36 -17.52 5.70
C CYS A 376 7.72 -16.81 5.73
N LYS A 377 8.80 -17.53 6.05
CA LYS A 377 10.15 -16.95 6.16
C LYS A 377 10.74 -16.50 4.81
N MET A 378 10.31 -17.08 3.69
CA MET A 378 10.84 -16.77 2.37
C MET A 378 10.08 -15.66 1.66
N CYS A 379 8.77 -15.82 1.45
CA CYS A 379 7.98 -14.84 0.70
C CYS A 379 7.33 -13.76 1.59
N ALA A 380 7.44 -13.86 2.91
CA ALA A 380 6.79 -12.97 3.87
C ALA A 380 5.25 -12.90 3.74
N SER A 381 4.63 -13.92 3.13
CA SER A 381 3.17 -14.04 3.07
C SER A 381 2.62 -14.36 4.47
N PRO A 382 1.72 -13.52 5.02
CA PRO A 382 0.99 -13.81 6.24
C PRO A 382 -0.10 -14.84 5.96
N LEU A 383 -0.30 -15.74 6.90
CA LEU A 383 -1.22 -16.86 6.81
C LEU A 383 -2.40 -16.62 7.74
N ASN A 384 -3.59 -16.95 7.25
CA ASN A 384 -4.76 -16.99 8.10
C ASN A 384 -4.63 -18.17 9.08
N ALA A 385 -4.64 -17.88 10.39
CA ALA A 385 -4.51 -18.92 11.41
C ALA A 385 -5.60 -20.01 11.29
N ASN A 386 -6.78 -19.67 10.76
CA ASN A 386 -7.87 -20.62 10.54
C ASN A 386 -7.66 -21.53 9.32
N SER A 387 -6.87 -21.12 8.33
CA SER A 387 -6.56 -21.94 7.14
C SER A 387 -5.45 -22.97 7.39
N MET A 388 -4.78 -22.91 8.55
CA MET A 388 -3.75 -23.86 8.94
C MET A 388 -4.28 -25.30 8.92
N GLY A 389 -3.62 -26.18 8.16
CA GLY A 389 -4.05 -27.56 7.93
C GLY A 389 -4.94 -27.77 6.70
N MET A 390 -5.31 -26.71 5.97
CA MET A 390 -5.93 -26.81 4.65
C MET A 390 -4.88 -26.90 3.54
N LYS A 391 -5.15 -27.70 2.51
CA LYS A 391 -4.25 -27.82 1.34
C LYS A 391 -4.41 -26.60 0.41
N GLY A 392 -3.31 -26.16 -0.20
CA GLY A 392 -3.29 -25.16 -1.27
C GLY A 392 -2.53 -23.88 -0.93
N GLY A 393 -2.04 -23.19 -1.97
CA GLY A 393 -1.34 -21.90 -1.88
C GLY A 393 -0.08 -21.92 -1.03
N CYS A 394 0.14 -20.87 -0.23
CA CYS A 394 1.27 -20.74 0.68
C CYS A 394 1.07 -21.44 2.03
N ASN A 395 -0.09 -22.06 2.29
CA ASN A 395 -0.32 -22.79 3.55
C ASN A 395 0.74 -23.88 3.76
N PRO A 396 1.20 -24.06 5.01
CA PRO A 396 1.99 -25.21 5.40
C PRO A 396 1.34 -26.51 4.95
N ILE A 397 2.13 -27.45 4.43
CA ILE A 397 1.61 -28.72 3.91
C ILE A 397 0.93 -29.49 5.06
N PRO A 398 -0.36 -29.86 4.97
CA PRO A 398 -1.05 -30.56 6.04
C PRO A 398 -0.40 -31.93 6.32
N LEU A 399 -0.20 -32.23 7.60
CA LEU A 399 0.34 -33.50 8.06
C LEU A 399 -0.75 -34.23 8.85
N LYS A 400 -1.01 -35.49 8.51
CA LYS A 400 -2.02 -36.27 9.22
C LYS A 400 -1.57 -36.55 10.64
N SER A 401 -2.47 -36.34 11.59
CA SER A 401 -2.22 -36.62 13.00
C SER A 401 -3.51 -37.01 13.72
N THR A 402 -3.41 -37.88 14.72
CA THR A 402 -4.53 -38.24 15.59
C THR A 402 -4.31 -37.61 16.96
N VAL A 403 -5.32 -36.94 17.50
CA VAL A 403 -5.29 -36.32 18.83
C VAL A 403 -6.25 -37.06 19.75
N GLY A 404 -5.74 -37.60 20.86
CA GLY A 404 -6.54 -38.36 21.81
C GLY A 404 -5.77 -38.68 23.10
N GLY A 405 -6.47 -38.77 24.23
CA GLY A 405 -5.85 -39.16 25.51
C GLY A 405 -4.73 -38.22 26.01
N GLY A 406 -4.74 -36.95 25.61
CA GLY A 406 -3.69 -35.97 25.94
C GLY A 406 -2.41 -36.10 25.10
N GLN A 407 -2.45 -36.90 24.04
CA GLN A 407 -1.33 -37.11 23.12
C GLN A 407 -1.73 -36.82 21.68
N LEU A 408 -0.73 -36.39 20.90
CA LEU A 408 -0.79 -36.24 19.46
C LEU A 408 0.14 -37.27 18.84
N VAL A 409 -0.38 -38.03 17.87
CA VAL A 409 0.33 -39.13 17.21
C VAL A 409 0.43 -38.85 15.71
N ILE A 410 1.64 -39.01 15.17
CA ILE A 410 1.95 -38.88 13.73
C ILE A 410 2.64 -40.17 13.27
N GLU A 411 2.16 -40.77 12.18
CA GLU A 411 2.76 -41.97 11.61
C GLU A 411 4.05 -41.64 10.85
N ALA A 412 5.07 -42.49 10.97
CA ALA A 412 6.31 -42.36 10.21
C ALA A 412 6.07 -42.41 8.69
N ALA A 413 5.03 -43.12 8.24
CA ALA A 413 4.65 -43.17 6.83
C ALA A 413 4.23 -41.78 6.31
N ASP A 414 3.38 -41.06 7.04
CA ASP A 414 2.95 -39.71 6.65
C ASP A 414 4.12 -38.71 6.68
N LEU A 415 5.06 -38.87 7.61
CA LEU A 415 6.29 -38.06 7.63
C LEU A 415 7.17 -38.35 6.40
N ARG A 416 7.37 -39.62 6.03
CA ARG A 416 8.16 -39.98 4.84
C ARG A 416 7.58 -39.45 3.54
N GLU A 417 6.26 -39.27 3.43
CA GLU A 417 5.64 -38.61 2.26
C GLU A 417 6.15 -37.17 2.05
N LEU A 418 6.66 -36.52 3.10
CA LEU A 418 7.23 -35.17 3.04
C LEU A 418 8.71 -35.14 2.62
N ALA A 419 9.43 -36.27 2.62
CA ALA A 419 10.87 -36.31 2.32
C ALA A 419 11.25 -35.60 1.00
N PRO A 420 10.52 -35.77 -0.12
CA PRO A 420 10.84 -35.08 -1.37
C PRO A 420 10.74 -33.54 -1.31
N VAL A 421 10.06 -32.99 -0.30
CA VAL A 421 9.97 -31.54 -0.07
C VAL A 421 11.20 -31.04 0.68
N PHE A 422 11.73 -31.82 1.62
CA PHE A 422 12.88 -31.47 2.46
C PHE A 422 14.23 -31.84 1.84
N GLU A 423 14.25 -32.68 0.80
CA GLU A 423 15.43 -33.01 -0.02
C GLU A 423 15.80 -31.91 -1.06
N ARG A 424 14.89 -30.97 -1.34
CA ARG A 424 15.08 -29.87 -2.30
C ARG A 424 15.84 -28.70 -1.69
#